data_AF-A0A6J4KGI3-F1
#
_entry.id   AF-A0A6J4KGI3-F1
#
_cell.length_a   1.000
_cell.length_b   1.000
_cell.length_c   1.000
_cell.angle_alpha   90.00
_cell.angle_beta   90.00
_cell.angle_gamma   90.00
#
_symmetry.space_group_name_H-M   'P 1'
#
loop_
_entity.id
_entity.type
_entity.pdbx_description
1 polymer ?
#
loop_
_entity_poly.entity_id
_entity_poly.type
_entity_poly.pdbx_seq_one_letter_code
_entity_poly.pdbx_strand_id
1 'polypeptide(L)'
;MPIWEFPFNFDFIQRPDWIRPGTRVVNELDLGRALERWIVERTFGWLGRCRRLSKDYEQNPASSEAFVCLAMTRLMARRLAT
;
A
#
# COMPACT_ATOMS: atom_id res chain seq x y z
N MET A 1 -1.05 6.94 -18.45
CA MET A 1 -1.76 5.72 -18.02
C MET A 1 -2.06 5.87 -16.54
N PRO A 2 -3.33 6.11 -16.17
CA PRO A 2 -3.77 6.02 -14.79
C PRO A 2 -3.49 4.67 -14.13
N ILE A 3 -3.35 4.66 -12.80
CA ILE A 3 -2.98 3.46 -12.04
C ILE A 3 -4.06 2.35 -12.08
N TRP A 4 -5.31 2.70 -12.42
CA TRP A 4 -6.43 1.77 -12.57
C TRP A 4 -6.43 1.00 -13.90
N GLU A 5 -5.57 1.36 -14.84
CA GLU A 5 -5.37 0.63 -16.10
C GLU A 5 -4.25 -0.43 -15.97
N PHE A 6 -3.52 -0.47 -14.85
CA PHE A 6 -2.50 -1.50 -14.59
C PHE A 6 -3.17 -2.85 -14.25
N PRO A 7 -2.61 -4.00 -14.68
CA PRO A 7 -3.17 -5.33 -14.44
C PRO A 7 -2.90 -5.84 -13.00
N PHE A 8 -3.00 -4.97 -12.00
CA PHE A 8 -3.00 -5.37 -10.60
C PHE A 8 -4.45 -5.64 -10.17
N ASN A 9 -4.71 -6.79 -9.55
CA ASN A 9 -6.02 -7.14 -9.01
C ASN A 9 -6.29 -6.32 -7.74
N PHE A 10 -6.60 -5.03 -7.90
CA PHE A 10 -6.86 -4.11 -6.79
C PHE A 10 -8.03 -4.58 -5.93
N ASP A 11 -9.05 -5.20 -6.54
CA ASP A 11 -10.20 -5.78 -5.84
C ASP A 11 -9.80 -6.94 -4.91
N PHE A 12 -8.75 -7.70 -5.26
CA PHE A 12 -8.20 -8.74 -4.39
C PHE A 12 -7.39 -8.16 -3.22
N ILE A 13 -6.62 -7.09 -3.47
CA ILE A 13 -5.80 -6.43 -2.45
C ILE A 13 -6.69 -5.64 -1.47
N GLN A 14 -7.85 -5.15 -1.93
CA GLN A 14 -8.83 -4.37 -1.16
C GLN A 14 -9.94 -5.26 -0.58
N ARG A 15 -9.65 -6.52 -0.24
CA ARG A 15 -10.66 -7.40 0.37
C ARG A 15 -10.92 -7.00 1.83
N PRO A 16 -12.16 -6.61 2.17
CA PRO A 16 -12.53 -6.24 3.54
C PRO A 16 -12.49 -7.43 4.49
N ASP A 17 -12.48 -8.64 3.95
CA ASP A 17 -12.48 -9.92 4.65
C ASP A 17 -11.33 -10.06 5.68
N TRP A 18 -10.22 -9.33 5.50
CA TRP A 18 -9.05 -9.36 6.39
C TRP A 18 -9.13 -8.34 7.54
N ILE A 19 -10.11 -7.43 7.51
CA ILE A 19 -10.35 -6.49 8.58
C ILE A 19 -11.06 -7.20 9.73
N ARG A 20 -10.57 -6.98 10.96
CA ARG A 20 -11.18 -7.57 12.15
C ARG A 20 -12.65 -7.12 12.26
N PRO A 21 -13.60 -8.06 12.43
CA PRO A 21 -14.99 -7.72 12.70
C PRO A 21 -15.09 -6.82 13.94
N GLY A 22 -15.85 -5.72 13.87
CA GLY A 22 -16.07 -4.79 14.98
C GLY A 22 -15.22 -3.52 14.94
N THR A 23 -14.43 -3.30 13.87
CA THR A 23 -13.73 -2.03 13.67
C THR A 23 -14.76 -0.92 13.40
N ARG A 24 -14.91 0.04 14.33
CA ARG A 24 -15.98 1.07 14.35
C ARG A 24 -16.18 1.80 13.02
N VAL A 25 -15.11 1.96 12.24
CA VAL A 25 -15.12 2.72 10.99
C VAL A 25 -15.64 1.93 9.79
N VAL A 26 -15.70 0.59 9.89
CA VAL A 26 -15.98 -0.32 8.77
C VAL A 26 -17.41 -0.86 8.84
N ASN A 27 -17.93 -1.15 10.04
CA ASN A 27 -19.16 -1.92 10.21
C ASN A 27 -20.48 -1.11 10.18
N GLU A 28 -20.48 0.19 10.48
CA GLU A 28 -21.73 0.98 10.61
C GLU A 28 -22.06 1.87 9.40
N LEU A 29 -21.07 2.21 8.56
CA LEU A 29 -21.22 3.22 7.50
C LEU A 29 -20.90 2.69 6.09
N ASP A 30 -20.60 1.40 5.95
CA ASP A 30 -20.09 0.78 4.69
C ASP A 30 -18.82 1.46 4.13
N LEU A 31 -18.18 2.31 4.95
CA LEU A 31 -16.94 3.03 4.64
C LEU A 31 -15.72 2.11 4.61
N GLY A 32 -15.86 0.83 5.03
CA GLY A 32 -14.78 -0.15 5.04
C GLY A 32 -14.03 -0.21 3.72
N ARG A 33 -14.78 -0.35 2.62
CA ARG A 33 -14.21 -0.41 1.27
C ARG A 33 -13.46 0.88 0.87
N ALA A 34 -13.98 2.05 1.27
CA ALA A 34 -13.33 3.34 1.00
C ALA A 34 -12.08 3.56 1.85
N LEU A 35 -12.07 3.11 3.10
CA LEU A 35 -10.93 3.19 4.01
C LEU A 35 -9.81 2.23 3.61
N GLU A 36 -10.16 1.02 3.21
CA GLU A 36 -9.22 0.03 2.66
C GLU A 36 -8.53 0.57 1.44
N ARG A 37 -9.31 1.13 0.51
CA ARG A 37 -8.76 1.79 -0.68
C ARG A 37 -7.81 2.92 -0.29
N TRP A 38 -8.17 3.78 0.66
CA TRP A 38 -7.30 4.88 1.08
C TRP A 38 -6.03 4.42 1.80
N ILE A 39 -6.08 3.32 2.57
CA ILE A 39 -4.89 2.73 3.19
C ILE A 39 -3.94 2.19 2.11
N VAL A 40 -4.46 1.44 1.14
CA VAL A 40 -3.68 0.90 0.02
C VAL A 40 -3.08 2.03 -0.80
N GLU A 41 -3.88 3.00 -1.23
CA GLU A 41 -3.42 4.16 -2.02
C GLU A 41 -2.38 4.99 -1.26
N ARG A 42 -2.53 5.18 0.05
CA ARG A 42 -1.55 5.90 0.86
C ARG A 42 -0.21 5.16 0.93
N THR A 43 -0.26 3.83 1.04
CA THR A 43 0.95 2.99 1.07
C THR A 43 1.69 3.12 -0.26
N PHE A 44 0.99 3.03 -1.39
CA PHE A 44 1.57 3.30 -2.71
C PHE A 44 2.06 4.75 -2.87
N GLY A 45 1.36 5.73 -2.30
CA GLY A 45 1.82 7.12 -2.27
C GLY A 45 3.15 7.32 -1.53
N TRP A 46 3.42 6.53 -0.48
CA TRP A 46 4.71 6.53 0.21
C TRP A 46 5.79 5.82 -0.61
N LEU A 47 5.49 4.67 -1.20
CA LEU A 47 6.42 3.94 -2.06
C LEU A 47 6.78 4.74 -3.32
N GLY A 48 5.83 5.49 -3.89
CA GLY A 48 6.05 6.38 -5.04
C GLY A 48 7.03 7.52 -4.76
N ARG A 49 7.28 7.88 -3.50
CA ARG A 49 8.36 8.83 -3.12
C ARG A 49 9.75 8.20 -3.22
N CYS A 50 9.85 6.88 -3.28
CA CYS A 50 11.10 6.16 -3.52
C CYS A 50 11.27 5.95 -5.02
N ARG A 51 12.12 6.76 -5.66
CA ARG A 51 12.41 6.68 -7.12
C ARG A 51 12.77 5.27 -7.59
N ARG A 52 13.40 4.46 -6.74
CA ARG A 52 13.80 3.09 -7.09
C ARG A 52 12.61 2.12 -7.23
N LEU A 53 11.48 2.44 -6.61
CA LEU A 53 10.25 1.66 -6.68
C LEU A 53 9.25 2.21 -7.72
N SER A 54 9.61 3.25 -8.49
CA SER A 54 8.71 3.82 -9.50
C SER A 54 8.49 2.90 -10.70
N LYS A 55 9.44 2.00 -10.95
CA LYS A 55 9.38 0.93 -11.95
C LYS A 55 10.05 -0.30 -11.34
N ASP A 56 9.59 -1.48 -11.74
CA ASP A 56 10.27 -2.72 -11.37
C ASP A 56 11.55 -2.83 -12.20
N TYR A 57 12.67 -2.45 -11.59
CA TYR A 57 13.99 -2.52 -12.20
C TYR A 57 14.73 -3.82 -11.88
N GLU A 58 14.29 -4.53 -10.84
CA GLU A 58 14.99 -5.70 -10.35
C GLU A 58 14.45 -6.94 -11.08
N GLN A 59 15.35 -7.78 -11.56
CA GLN A 59 14.96 -9.06 -12.19
C GLN A 59 14.60 -10.13 -11.15
N ASN A 60 15.06 -9.95 -9.91
CA ASN A 60 14.85 -10.90 -8.83
C ASN A 60 13.78 -10.36 -7.86
N PRO A 61 12.67 -11.08 -7.62
CA PRO A 61 11.63 -10.65 -6.70
C PRO A 61 12.14 -10.40 -5.28
N ALA A 62 13.14 -11.16 -4.82
CA ALA A 62 13.74 -10.95 -3.49
C ALA A 62 14.41 -9.57 -3.36
N SER A 63 15.01 -9.07 -4.44
CA SER A 63 15.58 -7.72 -4.47
C SER A 63 14.49 -6.66 -4.42
N SER A 64 13.40 -6.82 -5.21
CA SER A 64 12.26 -5.91 -5.18
C SER A 64 11.63 -5.84 -3.79
N GLU A 65 11.44 -6.98 -3.13
CA GLU A 65 10.93 -7.05 -1.75
C GLU A 65 11.84 -6.31 -0.76
N ALA A 66 13.16 -6.52 -0.83
CA ALA A 66 14.11 -5.83 0.01
C ALA A 66 14.02 -4.29 -0.12
N PHE A 67 13.82 -3.78 -1.34
CA PHE A 67 13.63 -2.33 -1.56
C PHE A 67 12.32 -1.81 -0.98
N VAL A 68 11.23 -2.58 -1.02
CA VAL A 68 9.97 -2.21 -0.36
C VAL A 68 10.16 -2.12 1.16
N CYS A 69 10.81 -3.11 1.78
CA CYS A 69 11.14 -3.09 3.21
C CYS A 69 12.01 -1.89 3.58
N LEU A 70 13.01 -1.57 2.76
CA LEU A 70 13.94 -0.46 2.98
C LEU A 70 13.23 0.89 2.85
N ALA A 71 12.33 1.04 1.87
CA ALA A 71 11.49 2.23 1.72
C ALA A 71 10.60 2.47 2.96
N MET A 72 9.97 1.42 3.48
CA MET A 72 9.15 1.50 4.69
C MET A 72 9.99 1.80 5.94
N THR A 73 11.17 1.19 6.07
CA THR A 73 12.10 1.47 7.17
C THR A 73 12.53 2.94 7.17
N ARG A 74 12.88 3.47 6.00
CA ARG A 74 13.23 4.90 5.84
C ARG A 74 12.06 5.83 6.17
N LEU A 75 10.83 5.44 5.81
CA LEU A 75 9.63 6.20 6.19
C LEU A 75 9.45 6.23 7.71
N MET A 76 9.59 5.09 8.39
CA MET A 76 9.47 5.00 9.84
C MET A 76 10.58 5.79 10.56
N ALA A 77 11.83 5.65 10.10
CA ALA A 77 12.94 6.42 10.63
C ALA A 77 12.71 7.94 10.54
N ARG A 78 12.16 8.42 9.42
CA ARG A 78 11.81 9.85 9.25
C ARG A 78 10.71 10.32 10.19
N ARG A 79 9.77 9.45 10.58
CA ARG A 79 8.68 9.78 11.51
C ARG A 79 9.15 9.80 12.95
N LEU A 80 10.14 8.99 13.30
CA LEU A 80 10.71 8.93 14.65
C LEU A 80 11.67 10.10 14.93
N ALA A 81 12.27 10.66 13.88
CA ALA A 81 13.20 11.79 13.98
C ALA A 81 12.50 13.17 14.05
N THR A 82 11.18 13.21 13.91
CA THR A 82 10.31 14.38 14.08
C THR A 82 9.52 14.26 15.37
#